data_AF-A0A971FBX2-F1
#
_entry.id   AF-A0A971FBX2-F1
#
_cell.length_a   1.000
_cell.length_b   1.000
_cell.length_c   1.000
_cell.angle_alpha   90.00
_cell.angle_beta   90.00
_cell.angle_gamma   90.00
#
_symmetry.space_group_name_H-M   'P 1'
#
loop_
_entity.id
_entity.type
_entity.pdbx_description
1 polymer ?
#
loop_
_entity_poly.entity_id
_entity_poly.type
_entity_poly.pdbx_seq_one_letter_code
_entity_poly.pdbx_strand_id
1 'polypeptide(L)'
;MRRSSTLVAAVVLCSLITAGTAHACSCSWEGPFLKVAPGSLLVVRGTVIRHHTDDAPCMDFLVSDVLQGGLLDSGMRIGMGDGMLCRPPLEAFPAGSEWVLALDGPGSKPGNGHALSHCGEYWLRVADGKVSGSIDGGEGDHQEMSWTTFLNRFRYPVFKESFQGRARRGTEYRRPFGGRFALVLSPMDKGWTIRVQEVGREEDLARLTPPLHFVPNPREIEGWQFLDDPAACPDRPHNAEAGPRDPREFIFSPEVGKSIQGPDSHVSPTPEDIEAVRRFGRGKLSMVKHVLADDGGVCPALEEITFTVELEGGYGK
;
A
#
# COMPACT_ATOMS: atom_id res chain seq x y z
N MET A 1 62.66 37.99 -51.05
CA MET A 1 63.18 37.15 -49.94
C MET A 1 62.56 37.63 -48.63
N ARG A 2 61.91 36.72 -47.87
CA ARG A 2 61.58 36.74 -46.42
C ARG A 2 61.03 38.07 -45.84
N ARG A 3 59.89 38.13 -45.16
CA ARG A 3 59.59 37.41 -43.91
C ARG A 3 58.09 37.32 -43.65
N SER A 4 57.65 36.11 -43.34
CA SER A 4 56.38 35.77 -42.71
C SER A 4 56.42 36.02 -41.20
N SER A 5 55.22 36.00 -40.61
CA SER A 5 54.93 35.47 -39.27
C SER A 5 55.08 36.41 -38.08
N THR A 6 54.03 37.21 -37.84
CA THR A 6 53.63 37.61 -36.48
C THR A 6 52.13 37.88 -36.49
N LEU A 7 51.43 37.48 -35.42
CA LEU A 7 49.97 37.60 -35.19
C LEU A 7 49.05 36.54 -35.81
N VAL A 8 49.24 35.26 -35.47
CA VAL A 8 48.09 34.31 -35.40
C VAL A 8 48.13 33.44 -34.12
N ALA A 9 49.23 33.43 -33.36
CA ALA A 9 49.46 32.42 -32.32
C ALA A 9 48.89 32.74 -30.91
N ALA A 10 47.99 33.71 -30.74
CA ALA A 10 47.50 34.10 -29.40
C ALA A 10 45.99 33.91 -29.15
N VAL A 11 45.19 33.58 -30.17
CA VAL A 11 43.73 33.43 -30.00
C VAL A 11 43.27 31.96 -30.03
N VAL A 12 44.12 31.03 -30.49
CA VAL A 12 43.73 29.60 -30.62
C VAL A 12 44.01 28.77 -29.35
N LEU A 13 44.76 29.28 -28.37
CA LEU A 13 45.14 28.50 -27.18
C LEU A 13 44.23 28.71 -25.96
N CYS A 14 43.12 29.45 -26.10
CA CYS A 14 42.19 29.73 -24.99
C CYS A 14 40.78 29.13 -25.20
N SER A 15 40.64 28.15 -26.09
CA SER A 15 39.34 27.56 -26.45
C SER A 15 39.18 26.08 -26.07
N LEU A 16 40.08 25.51 -25.26
CA LEU A 16 40.09 24.07 -24.95
C LEU A 16 40.01 23.71 -23.46
N ILE A 17 39.55 24.63 -22.60
CA ILE A 17 39.29 24.31 -21.20
C ILE A 17 37.90 24.79 -20.79
N THR A 18 36.88 24.34 -21.52
CA THR A 18 35.60 24.05 -20.86
C THR A 18 35.63 22.58 -20.53
N ALA A 19 36.37 22.22 -19.47
CA ALA A 19 36.11 20.99 -18.75
C ALA A 19 34.69 21.12 -18.20
N GLY A 20 33.72 20.62 -18.97
CA GLY A 20 32.39 20.39 -18.45
C GLY A 20 32.57 19.53 -17.21
N THR A 21 32.18 20.06 -16.06
CA THR A 21 31.96 19.24 -14.88
C THR A 21 30.89 18.25 -15.29
N ALA A 22 31.29 17.05 -15.73
CA ALA A 22 30.37 15.95 -15.93
C ALA A 22 29.75 15.71 -14.55
N HIS A 23 28.52 16.19 -14.37
CA HIS A 23 27.82 15.99 -13.12
C HIS A 23 27.64 14.48 -13.01
N ALA A 24 28.33 13.89 -12.02
CA ALA A 24 27.91 12.65 -11.39
C ALA A 24 26.39 12.76 -11.18
N CYS A 25 25.66 11.70 -11.54
CA CYS A 25 24.21 11.71 -11.72
C CYS A 25 23.42 12.82 -10.99
N SER A 26 22.86 13.76 -11.75
CA SER A 26 22.01 14.81 -11.23
C SER A 26 20.55 14.32 -11.16
N CYS A 27 20.21 13.55 -10.13
CA CYS A 27 18.82 13.35 -9.78
C CYS A 27 18.52 13.99 -8.43
N SER A 28 17.33 14.56 -8.30
CA SER A 28 16.82 15.02 -7.02
C SER A 28 16.49 13.82 -6.15
N TRP A 29 16.74 13.92 -4.85
CA TRP A 29 16.33 12.91 -3.90
C TRP A 29 14.80 12.74 -3.90
N GLU A 30 14.32 11.56 -4.30
CA GLU A 30 12.92 11.23 -4.52
C GLU A 30 12.18 10.87 -3.23
N GLY A 31 12.92 10.47 -2.18
CA GLY A 31 12.33 10.18 -0.90
C GLY A 31 12.96 9.02 -0.14
N PRO A 32 12.44 8.77 1.08
CA PRO A 32 12.81 7.60 1.87
C PRO A 32 12.14 6.34 1.31
N PHE A 33 12.53 5.18 1.81
CA PHE A 33 12.17 3.88 1.23
C PHE A 33 10.67 3.65 1.10
N LEU A 34 9.89 3.92 2.15
CA LEU A 34 8.42 3.73 2.11
C LEU A 34 7.71 4.66 1.12
N LYS A 35 8.37 5.73 0.65
CA LYS A 35 7.83 6.62 -0.38
C LYS A 35 8.19 6.14 -1.79
N VAL A 36 9.42 5.70 -2.02
CA VAL A 36 9.91 5.36 -3.37
C VAL A 36 9.62 3.91 -3.77
N ALA A 37 9.63 2.99 -2.81
CA ALA A 37 9.46 1.57 -3.07
C ALA A 37 8.12 1.19 -3.75
N PRO A 38 6.96 1.82 -3.43
CA PRO A 38 5.71 1.53 -4.14
C PRO A 38 5.77 1.79 -5.66
N GLY A 39 6.63 2.69 -6.11
CA GLY A 39 6.84 2.99 -7.54
C GLY A 39 7.79 2.03 -8.26
N SER A 40 8.39 1.08 -7.53
CA SER A 40 9.33 0.09 -8.07
C SER A 40 8.61 -1.14 -8.61
N LEU A 41 9.14 -1.78 -9.66
CA LEU A 41 8.52 -2.97 -10.23
C LEU A 41 8.65 -4.20 -9.32
N LEU A 42 9.74 -4.27 -8.56
CA LEU A 42 10.10 -5.40 -7.73
C LEU A 42 10.68 -4.91 -6.40
N VAL A 43 10.14 -5.40 -5.28
CA VAL A 43 10.72 -5.17 -3.96
C VAL A 43 11.01 -6.51 -3.32
N VAL A 44 12.26 -6.76 -2.97
CA VAL A 44 12.74 -8.06 -2.49
C VAL A 44 13.57 -7.92 -1.22
N ARG A 45 13.57 -8.96 -0.40
CA ARG A 45 14.54 -9.17 0.67
C ARG A 45 15.49 -10.27 0.24
N GLY A 46 16.76 -10.15 0.59
CA GLY A 46 17.74 -11.20 0.30
C GLY A 46 19.16 -10.84 0.70
N THR A 47 20.10 -11.71 0.32
CA THR A 47 21.50 -11.64 0.73
C THR A 47 22.41 -11.43 -0.49
N VAL A 48 23.39 -10.54 -0.34
CA VAL A 48 24.46 -10.36 -1.34
C VAL A 48 25.37 -11.59 -1.30
N ILE A 49 25.51 -12.29 -2.43
CA ILE A 49 26.34 -13.50 -2.50
C ILE A 49 27.78 -13.16 -2.86
N ARG A 50 27.96 -12.36 -3.92
CA ARG A 50 29.29 -11.92 -4.40
C ARG A 50 29.18 -10.71 -5.31
N HIS A 51 30.30 -10.04 -5.51
CA HIS A 51 30.46 -8.93 -6.45
C HIS A 51 31.17 -9.38 -7.72
N HIS A 52 30.84 -8.74 -8.83
CA HIS A 52 31.54 -8.84 -10.11
C HIS A 52 31.95 -7.43 -10.52
N THR A 53 33.24 -7.24 -10.75
CA THR A 53 33.84 -5.95 -11.12
C THR A 53 34.30 -5.89 -12.57
N ASP A 54 34.30 -7.02 -13.26
CA ASP A 54 34.75 -7.12 -14.66
C ASP A 54 33.67 -6.52 -15.58
N ASP A 55 34.08 -5.64 -16.50
CA ASP A 55 33.28 -4.88 -17.48
C ASP A 55 32.23 -3.90 -16.88
N ALA A 56 31.25 -4.42 -16.14
CA ALA A 56 30.14 -3.67 -15.58
C ALA A 56 29.87 -4.12 -14.12
N PRO A 57 30.06 -3.24 -13.13
CA PRO A 57 29.84 -3.57 -11.72
C PRO A 57 28.45 -4.14 -11.48
N CYS A 58 28.38 -5.34 -10.90
CA CYS A 58 27.13 -5.95 -10.50
C CYS A 58 27.31 -6.87 -9.29
N MET A 59 26.21 -7.21 -8.64
CA MET A 59 26.19 -8.17 -7.53
C MET A 59 25.22 -9.31 -7.82
N ASP A 60 25.60 -10.52 -7.45
CA ASP A 60 24.66 -11.64 -7.37
C ASP A 60 23.93 -11.56 -6.02
N PHE A 61 22.61 -11.63 -6.05
CA PHE A 61 21.71 -11.48 -4.91
C PHE A 61 20.77 -12.67 -4.81
N LEU A 62 20.72 -13.29 -3.63
CA LEU A 62 19.82 -14.42 -3.35
C LEU A 62 18.59 -13.90 -2.60
N VAL A 63 17.45 -13.92 -3.29
CA VAL A 63 16.16 -13.49 -2.76
C VAL A 63 15.61 -14.52 -1.79
N SER A 64 15.31 -14.06 -0.57
CA SER A 64 14.63 -14.83 0.46
C SER A 64 13.13 -14.56 0.49
N ASP A 65 12.70 -13.31 0.25
CA ASP A 65 11.29 -12.93 0.20
C ASP A 65 11.02 -11.93 -0.95
N VAL A 66 9.86 -12.07 -1.60
CA VAL A 66 9.32 -11.07 -2.53
C VAL A 66 8.23 -10.27 -1.81
N LEU A 67 8.42 -8.97 -1.66
CA LEU A 67 7.48 -8.06 -0.99
C LEU A 67 6.50 -7.40 -1.96
N GLN A 68 6.95 -7.12 -3.19
CA GLN A 68 6.16 -6.55 -4.28
C GLN A 68 6.70 -7.05 -5.61
N GLY A 69 5.83 -7.28 -6.59
CA GLY A 69 6.19 -7.84 -7.89
C GLY A 69 6.16 -9.37 -7.90
N GLY A 70 6.74 -9.97 -8.95
CA GLY A 70 6.81 -11.41 -9.13
C GLY A 70 8.19 -11.82 -9.61
N LEU A 71 8.68 -12.95 -9.09
CA LEU A 71 9.99 -13.49 -9.42
C LEU A 71 9.87 -15.01 -9.57
N LEU A 72 10.43 -15.57 -10.64
CA LEU A 72 10.35 -17.00 -10.94
C LEU A 72 11.52 -17.80 -10.34
N ASP A 73 12.69 -17.17 -10.17
CA ASP A 73 13.91 -17.77 -9.65
C ASP A 73 14.44 -16.98 -8.46
N SER A 74 15.01 -17.64 -7.44
CA SER A 74 15.50 -16.95 -6.24
C SER A 74 16.85 -16.23 -6.44
N GLY A 75 17.58 -16.52 -7.53
CA GLY A 75 18.85 -15.88 -7.83
C GLY A 75 18.68 -14.72 -8.81
N MET A 76 19.30 -13.58 -8.52
CA MET A 76 19.23 -12.38 -9.35
C MET A 76 20.59 -11.71 -9.49
N ARG A 77 20.83 -11.06 -10.63
CA ARG A 77 21.96 -10.15 -10.83
C ARG A 77 21.48 -8.71 -10.87
N ILE A 78 22.05 -7.88 -10.01
CA ILE A 78 21.69 -6.47 -9.87
C ILE A 78 22.86 -5.63 -10.36
N GLY A 79 22.60 -4.81 -11.37
CA GLY A 79 23.53 -3.84 -11.91
C GLY A 79 23.79 -2.73 -10.89
N MET A 80 25.06 -2.52 -10.59
CA MET A 80 25.57 -1.48 -9.70
C MET A 80 26.28 -0.42 -10.53
N GLY A 81 26.86 0.59 -9.90
CA GLY A 81 27.59 1.62 -10.64
C GLY A 81 28.72 2.25 -9.84
N ASP A 82 29.55 2.97 -10.56
CA ASP A 82 30.64 3.82 -10.07
C ASP A 82 30.17 5.28 -9.87
N GLY A 83 28.86 5.53 -9.88
CA GLY A 83 28.24 6.86 -9.83
C GLY A 83 27.81 7.45 -11.18
N MET A 84 28.24 6.90 -12.32
CA MET A 84 27.89 7.43 -13.66
C MET A 84 26.50 6.98 -14.16
N LEU A 85 26.02 5.83 -13.66
CA LEU A 85 24.74 5.23 -14.05
C LEU A 85 23.60 5.49 -13.05
N CYS A 86 23.83 6.35 -12.06
CA CYS A 86 22.88 6.70 -10.99
C CYS A 86 22.53 5.47 -10.14
N ARG A 87 23.51 4.58 -10.00
CA ARG A 87 23.44 3.36 -9.23
C ARG A 87 24.46 3.47 -8.09
N PRO A 88 24.17 2.91 -6.92
CA PRO A 88 25.09 2.97 -5.80
C PRO A 88 26.33 2.08 -6.03
N PRO A 89 27.42 2.38 -5.30
CA PRO A 89 28.67 1.61 -5.36
C PRO A 89 28.52 0.21 -4.74
N LEU A 90 29.35 -0.74 -5.18
CA LEU A 90 29.35 -2.13 -4.68
C LEU A 90 29.74 -2.20 -3.19
N GLU A 91 30.61 -1.29 -2.76
CA GLU A 91 31.15 -1.22 -1.39
C GLU A 91 30.06 -0.94 -0.35
N ALA A 92 28.94 -0.34 -0.77
CA ALA A 92 27.78 -0.13 0.10
C ALA A 92 27.04 -1.44 0.45
N PHE A 93 27.28 -2.53 -0.29
CA PHE A 93 26.57 -3.80 -0.19
C PHE A 93 27.54 -4.99 0.00
N PRO A 94 28.20 -5.15 1.17
CA PRO A 94 29.19 -6.21 1.36
C PRO A 94 28.64 -7.63 1.13
N ALA A 95 29.46 -8.54 0.62
CA ALA A 95 29.05 -9.95 0.50
C ALA A 95 28.66 -10.54 1.88
N GLY A 96 27.60 -11.35 1.90
CA GLY A 96 27.00 -11.93 3.10
C GLY A 96 26.03 -11.01 3.85
N SER A 97 25.87 -9.75 3.44
CA SER A 97 24.92 -8.83 4.07
C SER A 97 23.51 -8.97 3.49
N GLU A 98 22.50 -8.74 4.36
CA GLU A 98 21.08 -8.86 4.02
C GLU A 98 20.43 -7.48 3.82
N TRP A 99 19.57 -7.37 2.82
CA TRP A 99 18.94 -6.11 2.42
C TRP A 99 17.50 -6.30 1.97
N VAL A 100 16.70 -5.25 2.12
CA VAL A 100 15.49 -5.03 1.32
C VAL A 100 15.85 -4.09 0.18
N LEU A 101 15.57 -4.47 -1.06
CA LEU A 101 15.88 -3.70 -2.26
C LEU A 101 14.60 -3.41 -3.05
N ALA A 102 14.41 -2.15 -3.42
CA ALA A 102 13.39 -1.69 -4.34
C ALA A 102 14.04 -1.48 -5.72
N LEU A 103 13.79 -2.41 -6.63
CA LEU A 103 14.47 -2.55 -7.91
C LEU A 103 13.65 -1.98 -9.06
N ASP A 104 14.37 -1.45 -10.04
CA ASP A 104 13.80 -0.88 -11.26
C ASP A 104 12.83 0.28 -10.99
N GLY A 105 13.06 1.00 -9.89
CA GLY A 105 12.34 2.22 -9.57
C GLY A 105 12.71 3.39 -10.49
N PRO A 106 11.98 4.51 -10.42
CA PRO A 106 12.34 5.73 -11.14
C PRO A 106 13.82 6.10 -11.01
N GLY A 107 14.43 6.52 -12.12
CA GLY A 107 15.85 6.87 -12.19
C GLY A 107 16.82 5.67 -12.24
N SER A 108 16.37 4.45 -11.96
CA SER A 108 17.17 3.26 -12.25
C SER A 108 17.37 3.17 -13.77
N LYS A 109 18.61 2.93 -14.20
CA LYS A 109 18.95 2.70 -15.62
C LYS A 109 19.24 1.21 -15.79
N PRO A 110 18.24 0.30 -15.81
CA PRO A 110 18.44 -1.15 -15.69
C PRO A 110 19.33 -1.79 -16.77
N GLY A 111 19.33 -1.26 -18.00
CA GLY A 111 20.02 -1.93 -19.11
C GLY A 111 19.39 -3.30 -19.36
N ASN A 112 20.20 -4.36 -19.44
CA ASN A 112 19.75 -5.74 -19.71
C ASN A 112 19.49 -6.58 -18.44
N GLY A 113 19.24 -5.96 -17.30
CA GLY A 113 18.96 -6.65 -16.04
C GLY A 113 18.31 -5.73 -15.02
N HIS A 114 18.27 -6.15 -13.74
CA HIS A 114 17.74 -5.30 -12.67
C HIS A 114 18.77 -4.25 -12.24
N ALA A 115 18.33 -3.08 -11.80
CA ALA A 115 19.21 -2.08 -11.21
C ALA A 115 18.59 -1.38 -10.00
N LEU A 116 19.49 -0.91 -9.14
CA LEU A 116 19.14 -0.10 -7.97
C LEU A 116 19.34 1.39 -8.30
N SER A 117 18.35 2.21 -8.00
CA SER A 117 18.43 3.67 -8.17
C SER A 117 19.11 4.30 -6.96
N HIS A 118 20.02 5.26 -7.17
CA HIS A 118 20.59 6.09 -6.10
C HIS A 118 19.81 7.40 -5.90
N CYS A 119 18.72 7.62 -6.64
CA CYS A 119 17.93 8.85 -6.61
C CYS A 119 16.97 8.95 -5.42
N GLY A 120 17.15 8.13 -4.39
CA GLY A 120 16.31 8.02 -3.22
C GLY A 120 16.80 6.84 -2.37
N GLU A 121 16.10 6.54 -1.28
CA GLU A 121 16.43 5.37 -0.47
C GLU A 121 15.77 4.12 -1.08
N TYR A 122 16.45 3.46 -2.00
CA TYR A 122 15.95 2.23 -2.64
C TYR A 122 16.42 0.95 -1.96
N TRP A 123 17.12 1.05 -0.84
CA TRP A 123 17.60 -0.10 -0.08
C TRP A 123 17.50 0.14 1.42
N LEU A 124 17.29 -0.92 2.19
CA LEU A 124 17.36 -0.91 3.64
C LEU A 124 18.17 -2.11 4.11
N ARG A 125 19.01 -1.93 5.13
CA ARG A 125 19.79 -3.01 5.69
C ARG A 125 18.93 -3.87 6.60
N VAL A 126 19.15 -5.18 6.58
CA VAL A 126 18.53 -6.12 7.51
C VAL A 126 19.60 -6.76 8.37
N ALA A 127 19.46 -6.68 9.68
CA ALA A 127 20.33 -7.33 10.66
C ALA A 127 19.57 -7.55 11.97
N ASP A 128 19.81 -8.69 12.62
CA ASP A 128 19.27 -9.01 13.96
C ASP A 128 17.75 -8.83 14.08
N GLY A 129 17.00 -9.18 13.03
CA GLY A 129 15.53 -9.06 12.99
C GLY A 129 15.02 -7.62 12.83
N LYS A 130 15.89 -6.68 12.50
CA LYS A 130 15.59 -5.26 12.33
C LYS A 130 15.93 -4.79 10.92
N VAL A 131 15.25 -3.72 10.52
CA VAL A 131 15.45 -3.01 9.27
C VAL A 131 15.96 -1.61 9.59
N SER A 132 17.04 -1.20 8.93
CA SER A 132 17.66 0.11 9.13
C SER A 132 18.01 0.84 7.84
N GLY A 133 17.97 2.18 7.89
CA GLY A 133 18.19 3.07 6.75
C GLY A 133 17.24 4.28 6.77
N SER A 134 17.09 4.98 5.64
CA SER A 134 16.10 6.06 5.51
C SER A 134 14.71 5.51 5.19
N ILE A 135 13.98 5.10 6.24
CA ILE A 135 12.71 4.36 6.07
C ILE A 135 11.55 5.28 5.68
N ASP A 136 11.37 6.39 6.40
CA ASP A 136 10.27 7.36 6.18
C ASP A 136 10.64 8.82 6.54
N GLY A 137 11.94 9.07 6.74
CA GLY A 137 12.48 10.35 7.19
C GLY A 137 12.86 11.27 6.02
N GLY A 138 13.65 12.29 6.34
CA GLY A 138 14.33 13.15 5.37
C GLY A 138 15.59 12.52 4.79
N GLU A 139 16.21 13.24 3.86
CA GLU A 139 17.50 12.85 3.28
C GLU A 139 18.57 12.77 4.37
N GLY A 140 19.27 11.64 4.43
CA GLY A 140 20.29 11.38 5.46
C GLY A 140 19.75 10.93 6.83
N ASP A 141 18.42 10.91 7.03
CA ASP A 141 17.85 10.34 8.25
C ASP A 141 18.12 8.83 8.30
N HIS A 142 18.51 8.35 9.48
CA HIS A 142 18.71 6.93 9.74
C HIS A 142 17.76 6.48 10.84
N GLN A 143 16.94 5.48 10.52
CA GLN A 143 15.98 4.88 11.43
C GLN A 143 16.22 3.38 11.54
N GLU A 144 15.69 2.80 12.61
CA GLU A 144 15.69 1.36 12.82
C GLU A 144 14.32 0.94 13.36
N MET A 145 13.77 -0.15 12.84
CA MET A 145 12.55 -0.75 13.38
C MET A 145 12.57 -2.27 13.24
N SER A 146 11.69 -2.96 13.95
CA SER A 146 11.55 -4.41 13.79
C SER A 146 11.12 -4.77 12.37
N TRP A 147 11.53 -5.94 11.89
CA TRP A 147 11.08 -6.50 10.61
C TRP A 147 9.55 -6.48 10.48
N THR A 148 8.84 -6.88 11.53
CA THR A 148 7.36 -6.89 11.55
C THR A 148 6.78 -5.49 11.41
N THR A 149 7.32 -4.50 12.12
CA THR A 149 6.89 -3.10 12.01
C THR A 149 7.10 -2.59 10.58
N PHE A 150 8.29 -2.82 10.01
CA PHE A 150 8.59 -2.43 8.64
C PHE A 150 7.61 -3.07 7.64
N LEU A 151 7.43 -4.40 7.71
CA LEU A 151 6.52 -5.11 6.82
C LEU A 151 5.09 -4.60 6.91
N ASN A 152 4.59 -4.34 8.12
CA ASN A 152 3.25 -3.81 8.33
C ASN A 152 3.10 -2.43 7.67
N ARG A 153 4.08 -1.54 7.84
CA ARG A 153 4.05 -0.20 7.26
C ARG A 153 4.24 -0.19 5.73
N PHE A 154 5.05 -1.10 5.22
CA PHE A 154 5.21 -1.32 3.78
C PHE A 154 3.93 -1.88 3.14
N ARG A 155 3.33 -2.89 3.77
CA ARG A 155 2.15 -3.60 3.25
C ARG A 155 0.86 -2.81 3.38
N TYR A 156 0.72 -2.01 4.43
CA TYR A 156 -0.49 -1.25 4.73
C TYR A 156 -0.10 0.19 5.10
N PRO A 157 0.33 1.00 4.11
CA PRO A 157 0.66 2.41 4.35
C PRO A 157 -0.58 3.16 4.86
N VAL A 158 -0.36 4.29 5.55
CA VAL A 158 -1.46 5.14 5.99
C VAL A 158 -2.23 5.65 4.78
N PHE A 159 -3.56 5.55 4.84
CA PHE A 159 -4.46 6.09 3.82
C PHE A 159 -5.60 6.87 4.46
N LYS A 160 -6.11 7.85 3.72
CA LYS A 160 -7.35 8.55 3.98
C LYS A 160 -8.01 8.86 2.65
N GLU A 161 -9.20 8.31 2.43
CA GLU A 161 -9.90 8.39 1.16
C GLU A 161 -11.37 8.73 1.40
N SER A 162 -11.96 9.48 0.47
CA SER A 162 -13.40 9.68 0.42
C SER A 162 -13.91 9.54 -1.01
N PHE A 163 -15.10 8.96 -1.16
CA PHE A 163 -15.72 8.78 -2.47
C PHE A 163 -17.24 8.69 -2.37
N GLN A 164 -17.90 8.83 -3.51
CA GLN A 164 -19.32 8.55 -3.67
C GLN A 164 -19.51 7.24 -4.43
N GLY A 165 -20.56 6.50 -4.09
CA GLY A 165 -20.94 5.28 -4.76
C GLY A 165 -22.44 5.19 -5.03
N ARG A 166 -22.80 4.26 -5.90
CA ARG A 166 -24.18 3.87 -6.19
C ARG A 166 -24.24 2.35 -6.29
N ALA A 167 -25.18 1.73 -5.59
CA ALA A 167 -25.43 0.30 -5.65
C ALA A 167 -26.88 0.03 -6.07
N ARG A 168 -27.08 -1.03 -6.85
CA ARG A 168 -28.38 -1.47 -7.38
C ARG A 168 -28.67 -2.89 -6.92
N ARG A 169 -29.95 -3.17 -6.66
CA ARG A 169 -30.39 -4.42 -6.05
C ARG A 169 -29.84 -5.64 -6.80
N GLY A 170 -29.46 -6.66 -6.02
CA GLY A 170 -28.92 -7.91 -6.56
C GLY A 170 -27.52 -7.80 -7.20
N THR A 171 -26.93 -6.60 -7.24
CA THR A 171 -25.59 -6.38 -7.79
C THR A 171 -24.62 -6.05 -6.66
N GLU A 172 -23.46 -6.70 -6.69
CA GLU A 172 -22.35 -6.35 -5.81
C GLU A 172 -21.72 -5.02 -6.26
N TYR A 173 -21.57 -4.09 -5.33
CA TYR A 173 -20.73 -2.92 -5.53
C TYR A 173 -19.34 -3.18 -4.97
N ARG A 174 -18.29 -2.90 -5.75
CA ARG A 174 -16.89 -3.10 -5.34
C ARG A 174 -16.06 -1.87 -5.69
N ARG A 175 -15.37 -1.30 -4.71
CA ARG A 175 -14.45 -0.17 -4.90
C ARG A 175 -13.10 -0.43 -4.22
N PRO A 176 -12.00 -0.54 -4.98
CA PRO A 176 -10.65 -0.61 -4.40
C PRO A 176 -10.29 0.67 -3.62
N PHE A 177 -9.53 0.51 -2.53
CA PHE A 177 -8.97 1.60 -1.72
C PHE A 177 -7.70 1.12 -0.98
N GLY A 178 -6.89 2.06 -0.48
CA GLY A 178 -5.73 1.75 0.37
C GLY A 178 -4.69 0.83 -0.29
N GLY A 179 -4.63 0.84 -1.63
CA GLY A 179 -3.75 0.02 -2.47
C GLY A 179 -4.13 -1.48 -2.58
N ARG A 180 -4.67 -2.08 -1.52
CA ARG A 180 -4.91 -3.54 -1.45
C ARG A 180 -6.22 -3.95 -0.82
N PHE A 181 -7.07 -3.00 -0.45
CA PHE A 181 -8.39 -3.27 0.08
C PHE A 181 -9.46 -2.99 -0.97
N ALA A 182 -10.65 -3.52 -0.74
CA ALA A 182 -11.86 -3.15 -1.44
C ALA A 182 -13.01 -3.01 -0.46
N LEU A 183 -13.76 -1.92 -0.61
CA LEU A 183 -15.08 -1.80 -0.01
C LEU A 183 -16.04 -2.57 -0.89
N VAL A 184 -16.77 -3.50 -0.28
CA VAL A 184 -17.75 -4.33 -0.97
C VAL A 184 -19.10 -4.14 -0.30
N LEU A 185 -20.13 -3.83 -1.10
CA LEU A 185 -21.52 -3.97 -0.68
C LEU A 185 -22.03 -5.27 -1.27
N SER A 186 -21.98 -6.33 -0.46
CA SER A 186 -22.48 -7.65 -0.89
C SER A 186 -24.00 -7.66 -0.80
N PRO A 187 -24.71 -8.08 -1.86
CA PRO A 187 -26.16 -8.06 -1.89
C PRO A 187 -26.77 -9.04 -0.88
N MET A 188 -27.85 -8.62 -0.25
CA MET A 188 -28.76 -9.41 0.59
C MET A 188 -30.17 -9.37 -0.01
N ASP A 189 -31.10 -10.15 0.53
CA ASP A 189 -32.49 -10.21 0.05
C ASP A 189 -33.20 -8.84 0.05
N LYS A 190 -32.92 -8.02 1.08
CA LYS A 190 -33.56 -6.71 1.32
C LYS A 190 -32.61 -5.51 1.28
N GLY A 191 -31.35 -5.72 0.88
CA GLY A 191 -30.36 -4.64 0.76
C GLY A 191 -28.92 -5.14 0.61
N TRP A 192 -27.99 -4.65 1.44
CA TRP A 192 -26.56 -5.01 1.36
C TRP A 192 -25.88 -5.11 2.72
N THR A 193 -24.82 -5.91 2.79
CA THR A 193 -23.85 -5.86 3.89
C THR A 193 -22.58 -5.12 3.46
N ILE A 194 -22.11 -4.21 4.30
CA ILE A 194 -20.79 -3.59 4.19
C ILE A 194 -19.73 -4.62 4.57
N ARG A 195 -18.82 -4.90 3.63
CA ARG A 195 -17.65 -5.75 3.82
C ARG A 195 -16.39 -5.00 3.41
N VAL A 196 -15.28 -5.36 4.05
CA VAL A 196 -13.95 -4.95 3.60
C VAL A 196 -13.16 -6.21 3.28
N GLN A 197 -12.60 -6.28 2.08
CA GLN A 197 -11.78 -7.41 1.65
C GLN A 197 -10.37 -6.95 1.30
N GLU A 198 -9.40 -7.82 1.50
CA GLU A 198 -8.02 -7.66 1.04
C GLU A 198 -7.83 -8.46 -0.26
N VAL A 199 -7.08 -7.91 -1.24
CA VAL A 199 -6.78 -8.60 -2.50
C VAL A 199 -6.17 -9.99 -2.22
N GLY A 200 -6.75 -11.01 -2.84
CA GLY A 200 -6.34 -12.41 -2.65
C GLY A 200 -6.92 -13.09 -1.42
N ARG A 201 -7.86 -12.46 -0.70
CA ARG A 201 -8.55 -13.04 0.47
C ARG A 201 -10.06 -12.83 0.38
N GLU A 202 -10.80 -13.88 0.74
CA GLU A 202 -12.27 -13.85 0.82
C GLU A 202 -12.81 -13.34 2.17
N GLU A 203 -11.95 -13.29 3.20
CA GLU A 203 -12.30 -12.88 4.56
C GLU A 203 -12.91 -11.48 4.61
N ASP A 204 -13.99 -11.32 5.37
CA ASP A 204 -14.58 -10.02 5.65
C ASP A 204 -13.88 -9.38 6.85
N LEU A 205 -12.96 -8.48 6.54
CA LEU A 205 -12.15 -7.78 7.52
C LEU A 205 -12.97 -6.85 8.41
N ALA A 206 -14.21 -6.53 8.04
CA ALA A 206 -15.11 -5.69 8.81
C ALA A 206 -16.06 -6.48 9.72
N ARG A 207 -16.01 -7.83 9.74
CA ARG A 207 -16.97 -8.68 10.46
C ARG A 207 -17.04 -8.46 11.97
N LEU A 208 -16.00 -7.86 12.54
CA LEU A 208 -15.91 -7.52 13.95
C LEU A 208 -16.41 -6.11 14.27
N THR A 209 -17.15 -5.47 13.37
CA THR A 209 -17.80 -4.19 13.64
C THR A 209 -18.89 -4.34 14.71
N PRO A 210 -18.80 -3.65 15.87
CA PRO A 210 -19.86 -3.67 16.86
C PRO A 210 -21.11 -2.93 16.38
N PRO A 211 -22.29 -3.24 16.93
CA PRO A 211 -22.57 -4.30 17.91
C PRO A 211 -22.55 -5.71 17.28
N LEU A 212 -22.11 -6.72 18.04
CA LEU A 212 -21.98 -8.09 17.53
C LEU A 212 -23.24 -8.95 17.74
N HIS A 213 -24.22 -8.46 18.50
CA HIS A 213 -25.45 -9.17 18.83
C HIS A 213 -26.55 -8.22 19.30
N PHE A 214 -27.79 -8.72 19.31
CA PHE A 214 -29.01 -8.15 19.92
C PHE A 214 -29.53 -6.82 19.36
N VAL A 215 -28.79 -6.16 18.47
CA VAL A 215 -29.19 -4.93 17.80
C VAL A 215 -28.68 -4.94 16.36
N PRO A 216 -29.39 -4.30 15.41
CA PRO A 216 -28.98 -4.24 14.01
C PRO A 216 -27.54 -3.72 13.85
N ASN A 217 -26.74 -4.40 13.03
CA ASN A 217 -25.34 -4.01 12.82
C ASN A 217 -25.27 -2.85 11.82
N PRO A 218 -24.43 -1.81 12.02
CA PRO A 218 -24.31 -0.70 11.06
C PRO A 218 -23.88 -1.15 9.66
N ARG A 219 -23.25 -2.32 9.53
CA ARG A 219 -22.90 -2.91 8.24
C ARG A 219 -24.09 -3.42 7.46
N GLU A 220 -25.23 -3.69 8.09
CA GLU A 220 -26.43 -4.20 7.43
C GLU A 220 -27.31 -3.03 7.00
N ILE A 221 -27.45 -2.85 5.69
CA ILE A 221 -28.26 -1.79 5.07
C ILE A 221 -29.49 -2.45 4.46
N GLU A 222 -30.66 -2.19 5.01
CA GLU A 222 -31.93 -2.81 4.59
C GLU A 222 -33.05 -1.78 4.43
N GLY A 223 -34.02 -2.07 3.58
CA GLY A 223 -35.09 -1.11 3.24
C GLY A 223 -35.96 -0.70 4.42
N TRP A 224 -36.24 -1.59 5.37
CA TRP A 224 -37.07 -1.27 6.56
C TRP A 224 -36.49 -0.13 7.39
N GLN A 225 -35.17 0.06 7.36
CA GLN A 225 -34.45 1.09 8.11
C GLN A 225 -34.74 2.50 7.59
N PHE A 226 -35.36 2.61 6.42
CA PHE A 226 -35.70 3.87 5.74
C PHE A 226 -37.20 4.12 5.63
N LEU A 227 -38.02 3.31 6.31
CA LEU A 227 -39.46 3.57 6.45
C LEU A 227 -39.68 4.73 7.42
N ASP A 228 -40.75 5.49 7.21
CA ASP A 228 -41.21 6.49 8.18
C ASP A 228 -41.61 5.83 9.52
N ASP A 229 -42.19 4.63 9.45
CA ASP A 229 -42.47 3.76 10.60
C ASP A 229 -41.78 2.39 10.43
N PRO A 230 -40.55 2.22 10.93
CA PRO A 230 -39.84 0.94 10.91
C PRO A 230 -40.60 -0.19 11.63
N ALA A 231 -41.46 0.15 12.60
CA ALA A 231 -42.19 -0.84 13.37
C ALA A 231 -43.29 -1.53 12.56
N ALA A 232 -43.71 -0.94 11.44
CA ALA A 232 -44.63 -1.55 10.49
C ALA A 232 -44.06 -2.85 9.89
N CYS A 233 -42.73 -2.96 9.75
CA CYS A 233 -42.08 -4.17 9.24
C CYS A 233 -41.97 -5.24 10.34
N PRO A 234 -42.74 -6.36 10.30
CA PRO A 234 -42.75 -7.36 11.37
C PRO A 234 -41.47 -8.20 11.41
N ASP A 235 -40.80 -8.39 10.28
CA ASP A 235 -39.65 -9.28 10.13
C ASP A 235 -38.30 -8.58 10.41
N ARG A 236 -38.32 -7.41 11.04
CA ARG A 236 -37.11 -6.62 11.30
C ARG A 236 -36.20 -7.31 12.34
N PRO A 237 -34.87 -7.25 12.17
CA PRO A 237 -33.93 -7.84 13.11
C PRO A 237 -34.13 -7.34 14.56
N HIS A 238 -34.14 -8.28 15.50
CA HIS A 238 -34.23 -8.02 16.94
C HIS A 238 -35.45 -7.20 17.39
N ASN A 239 -36.53 -7.16 16.59
CA ASN A 239 -37.69 -6.29 16.83
C ASN A 239 -37.31 -4.81 16.99
N ALA A 240 -36.17 -4.39 16.42
CA ALA A 240 -35.59 -3.08 16.64
C ALA A 240 -36.56 -1.96 16.26
N GLU A 241 -36.67 -0.92 17.09
CA GLU A 241 -37.57 0.22 16.81
C GLU A 241 -37.01 1.17 15.74
N ALA A 242 -35.70 1.11 15.49
CA ALA A 242 -35.00 1.92 14.51
C ALA A 242 -33.80 1.18 13.92
N GLY A 243 -33.37 1.60 12.74
CA GLY A 243 -32.13 1.14 12.13
C GLY A 243 -30.87 1.71 12.83
N PRO A 244 -29.68 1.25 12.42
CA PRO A 244 -28.42 1.84 12.85
C PRO A 244 -28.34 3.34 12.54
N ARG A 245 -27.57 4.09 13.34
CA ARG A 245 -27.34 5.53 13.11
C ARG A 245 -26.68 5.79 11.76
N ASP A 246 -26.99 6.93 11.17
CA ASP A 246 -26.30 7.50 10.01
C ASP A 246 -25.40 8.66 10.49
N PRO A 247 -24.10 8.71 10.13
CA PRO A 247 -23.38 7.76 9.28
C PRO A 247 -23.19 6.38 9.93
N ARG A 248 -23.17 5.34 9.11
CA ARG A 248 -22.87 3.97 9.51
C ARG A 248 -21.37 3.81 9.72
N GLU A 249 -20.96 3.64 10.95
CA GLU A 249 -19.56 3.42 11.31
C GLU A 249 -19.20 1.93 11.28
N PHE A 250 -18.05 1.61 10.70
CA PHE A 250 -17.49 0.27 10.70
C PHE A 250 -15.98 0.29 10.93
N ILE A 251 -15.44 -0.82 11.42
CA ILE A 251 -14.00 -1.00 11.65
C ILE A 251 -13.51 -2.18 10.84
N PHE A 252 -12.24 -2.21 10.49
CA PHE A 252 -11.65 -3.32 9.75
C PHE A 252 -10.16 -3.47 10.05
N SER A 253 -9.62 -4.66 9.85
CA SER A 253 -8.18 -4.91 9.99
C SER A 253 -7.74 -6.15 9.20
N PRO A 254 -6.55 -6.13 8.55
CA PRO A 254 -6.00 -7.31 7.88
C PRO A 254 -5.70 -8.47 8.83
N GLU A 255 -5.65 -8.20 10.14
CA GLU A 255 -5.43 -9.20 11.19
C GLU A 255 -6.67 -10.05 11.49
N VAL A 256 -7.87 -9.58 11.09
CA VAL A 256 -9.11 -10.37 11.16
C VAL A 256 -8.97 -11.60 10.27
N GLY A 257 -9.27 -12.78 10.82
CA GLY A 257 -9.08 -14.07 10.16
C GLY A 257 -7.62 -14.51 10.06
N LYS A 258 -6.70 -13.81 10.72
CA LYS A 258 -5.29 -14.22 10.90
C LYS A 258 -5.00 -14.36 12.39
N SER A 259 -4.45 -13.32 13.00
CA SER A 259 -4.12 -13.27 14.42
C SER A 259 -5.33 -12.95 15.31
N ILE A 260 -6.33 -12.25 14.77
CA ILE A 260 -7.59 -11.94 15.46
C ILE A 260 -8.69 -12.80 14.86
N GLN A 261 -9.33 -13.64 15.69
CA GLN A 261 -10.40 -14.54 15.25
C GLN A 261 -9.98 -15.39 14.04
N GLY A 262 -8.77 -15.96 14.09
CA GLY A 262 -8.21 -16.82 13.03
C GLY A 262 -9.00 -18.12 12.82
N PRO A 263 -8.63 -18.93 11.82
CA PRO A 263 -9.35 -20.16 11.45
C PRO A 263 -9.54 -21.15 12.60
N ASP A 264 -8.57 -21.22 13.51
CA ASP A 264 -8.58 -22.13 14.67
C ASP A 264 -9.14 -21.47 15.95
N SER A 265 -9.67 -20.26 15.85
CA SER A 265 -10.25 -19.55 16.99
C SER A 265 -11.65 -20.09 17.32
N HIS A 266 -11.81 -20.62 18.53
CA HIS A 266 -13.10 -21.02 19.07
C HIS A 266 -13.62 -20.08 20.16
N VAL A 267 -12.89 -19.00 20.43
CA VAL A 267 -13.28 -17.99 21.42
C VAL A 267 -13.97 -16.82 20.74
N SER A 268 -14.93 -16.20 21.42
CA SER A 268 -15.53 -14.93 20.98
C SER A 268 -14.48 -13.81 20.99
N PRO A 269 -14.60 -12.78 20.13
CA PRO A 269 -13.69 -11.64 20.12
C PRO A 269 -13.74 -10.89 21.45
N THR A 270 -12.57 -10.50 21.96
CA THR A 270 -12.46 -9.71 23.19
C THR A 270 -12.62 -8.20 22.90
N PRO A 271 -12.90 -7.36 23.90
CA PRO A 271 -12.87 -5.91 23.72
C PRO A 271 -11.52 -5.40 23.19
N GLU A 272 -10.41 -6.02 23.57
CA GLU A 272 -9.07 -5.70 23.11
C GLU A 272 -8.90 -6.02 21.61
N ASP A 273 -9.46 -7.14 21.13
CA ASP A 273 -9.50 -7.47 19.71
C ASP A 273 -10.24 -6.39 18.92
N ILE A 274 -11.42 -5.99 19.39
CA ILE A 274 -12.23 -4.95 18.76
C ILE A 274 -11.46 -3.62 18.69
N GLU A 275 -10.76 -3.25 19.76
CA GLU A 275 -9.95 -2.03 19.78
C GLU A 275 -8.72 -2.14 18.88
N ALA A 276 -8.11 -3.31 18.77
CA ALA A 276 -7.01 -3.54 17.82
C ALA A 276 -7.48 -3.40 16.36
N VAL A 277 -8.66 -3.92 16.03
CA VAL A 277 -9.28 -3.72 14.71
C VAL A 277 -9.59 -2.24 14.47
N ARG A 278 -10.18 -1.55 15.44
CA ARG A 278 -10.52 -0.12 15.36
C ARG A 278 -9.28 0.76 15.15
N ARG A 279 -8.16 0.42 15.78
CA ARG A 279 -6.89 1.16 15.63
C ARG A 279 -6.30 1.04 14.24
N PHE A 280 -6.52 -0.07 13.54
CA PHE A 280 -6.02 -0.22 12.18
C PHE A 280 -6.82 0.61 11.18
N GLY A 281 -8.15 0.45 11.16
CA GLY A 281 -8.96 0.98 10.07
C GLY A 281 -10.39 1.28 10.49
N ARG A 282 -10.91 2.40 9.98
CA ARG A 282 -12.25 2.91 10.25
C ARG A 282 -12.91 3.36 8.96
N GLY A 283 -14.21 3.14 8.87
CA GLY A 283 -15.03 3.61 7.77
C GLY A 283 -16.33 4.24 8.25
N LYS A 284 -16.81 5.21 7.49
CA LYS A 284 -18.13 5.83 7.65
C LYS A 284 -18.84 5.81 6.31
N LEU A 285 -20.04 5.25 6.27
CA LEU A 285 -20.91 5.30 5.11
C LEU A 285 -22.13 6.13 5.44
N SER A 286 -22.33 7.23 4.72
CA SER A 286 -23.52 8.08 4.86
C SER A 286 -24.47 7.85 3.70
N MET A 287 -25.76 7.70 4.00
CA MET A 287 -26.78 7.58 2.96
C MET A 287 -27.12 8.94 2.37
N VAL A 288 -26.97 9.10 1.05
CA VAL A 288 -27.33 10.35 0.35
C VAL A 288 -28.75 10.26 -0.22
N LYS A 289 -29.06 9.14 -0.85
CA LYS A 289 -30.38 8.87 -1.45
C LYS A 289 -30.62 7.36 -1.46
N HIS A 290 -31.87 6.97 -1.26
CA HIS A 290 -32.31 5.59 -1.40
C HIS A 290 -33.60 5.52 -2.23
N VAL A 291 -33.86 4.35 -2.79
CA VAL A 291 -35.11 4.00 -3.47
C VAL A 291 -35.55 2.65 -2.91
N LEU A 292 -36.76 2.60 -2.37
CA LEU A 292 -37.39 1.37 -1.92
C LEU A 292 -38.08 0.68 -3.10
N ALA A 293 -38.04 -0.64 -3.12
CA ALA A 293 -38.76 -1.44 -4.09
C ALA A 293 -40.27 -1.37 -3.81
N ASP A 294 -41.06 -1.20 -4.86
CA ASP A 294 -42.52 -1.29 -4.81
C ASP A 294 -42.93 -2.75 -5.05
N ASP A 295 -42.64 -3.61 -4.06
CA ASP A 295 -42.94 -5.04 -4.10
C ASP A 295 -44.27 -5.40 -3.40
N GLY A 296 -45.02 -4.39 -2.95
CA GLY A 296 -46.26 -4.55 -2.18
C GLY A 296 -46.06 -5.18 -0.80
N GLY A 297 -44.81 -5.41 -0.38
CA GLY A 297 -44.46 -6.00 0.90
C GLY A 297 -44.45 -4.96 2.03
N VAL A 298 -44.75 -5.43 3.26
CA VAL A 298 -44.69 -4.59 4.47
C VAL A 298 -43.24 -4.22 4.84
N CYS A 299 -42.28 -5.05 4.41
CA CYS A 299 -40.84 -4.83 4.55
C CYS A 299 -40.19 -4.70 3.16
N PRO A 300 -40.13 -3.49 2.59
CA PRO A 300 -39.61 -3.30 1.24
C PRO A 300 -38.11 -3.58 1.18
N ALA A 301 -37.65 -4.10 0.05
CA ALA A 301 -36.23 -4.16 -0.27
C ALA A 301 -35.71 -2.78 -0.69
N LEU A 302 -34.39 -2.58 -0.66
CA LEU A 302 -33.76 -1.47 -1.37
C LEU A 302 -33.57 -1.82 -2.84
N GLU A 303 -34.01 -0.92 -3.72
CA GLU A 303 -33.82 -1.04 -5.16
C GLU A 303 -32.50 -0.37 -5.61
N GLU A 304 -32.24 0.82 -5.09
CA GLU A 304 -31.01 1.58 -5.37
C GLU A 304 -30.61 2.43 -4.16
N ILE A 305 -29.31 2.54 -3.91
CA ILE A 305 -28.76 3.50 -2.94
C ILE A 305 -27.66 4.34 -3.59
N THR A 306 -27.57 5.60 -3.17
CA THR A 306 -26.45 6.50 -3.41
C THR A 306 -25.89 6.91 -2.06
N PHE A 307 -24.57 6.82 -1.90
CA PHE A 307 -23.92 6.97 -0.61
C PHE A 307 -22.56 7.65 -0.74
N THR A 308 -22.07 8.23 0.35
CA THR A 308 -20.70 8.70 0.49
C THR A 308 -19.96 7.85 1.50
N VAL A 309 -18.67 7.66 1.27
CA VAL A 309 -17.79 6.89 2.16
C VAL A 309 -16.59 7.72 2.54
N GLU A 310 -16.22 7.67 3.81
CA GLU A 310 -14.93 8.10 4.33
C GLU A 310 -14.20 6.87 4.90
N LEU A 311 -12.96 6.65 4.48
CA LEU A 311 -12.11 5.57 4.94
C LEU A 311 -10.78 6.13 5.43
N GLU A 312 -10.28 5.60 6.53
CA GLU A 312 -8.93 5.86 7.02
C GLU A 312 -8.35 4.63 7.70
N GLY A 313 -7.03 4.49 7.64
CA GLY A 313 -6.33 3.40 8.32
C GLY A 313 -4.89 3.24 7.88
N GLY A 314 -4.33 2.07 8.18
CA GLY A 314 -2.94 1.70 7.89
C GLY A 314 -2.01 1.87 9.09
N TYR A 315 -0.75 1.43 8.94
CA TYR A 315 0.25 1.52 10.00
C TYR A 315 1.08 2.80 9.83
N GLY A 316 0.83 3.77 10.71
CA GLY A 316 1.54 5.05 10.78
C GLY A 316 2.87 5.01 11.54
N LYS A 317 3.43 6.21 11.73
CA LYS A 317 4.50 6.47 12.70
C LYS A 317 3.95 6.35 14.12
#